data_AF-A0A1M6HQS6-F1
#
_entry.id   AF-A0A1M6HQS6-F1
#
_cell.length_a   1.000
_cell.length_b   1.000
_cell.length_c   1.000
_cell.angle_alpha   90.00
_cell.angle_beta   90.00
_cell.angle_gamma   90.00
#
_symmetry.space_group_name_H-M   'P 1'
#
loop_
_entity.id
_entity.type
_entity.pdbx_description
1 polymer ?
#
loop_
_entity_poly.entity_id
_entity_poly.type
_entity_poly.pdbx_seq_one_letter_code
_entity_poly.pdbx_strand_id
1 'polypeptide(L)'
;MSAAELGFQTDTASLADIYARAQQLGFGLAAAAVAPHLRLQYFDQPIGEFLIIGMEPIKTWKGEPVILTVANGGAGLILIGQDGSADAEIPVASRFLFVRSNEAALAKTAQGPR
;
A
#
# COMPACT_ATOMS: atom_id res chain seq x y z
N MET A 1 -2.02 6.41 3.87
CA MET A 1 -1.27 7.50 3.19
C MET A 1 -1.62 7.47 1.72
N SER A 2 -2.03 8.57 1.09
CA SER A 2 -2.29 8.63 -0.35
C SER A 2 -1.04 8.95 -1.16
N ALA A 3 -1.08 8.78 -2.49
CA ALA A 3 0.05 9.21 -3.32
C ALA A 3 0.19 10.75 -3.31
N ALA A 4 -0.91 11.49 -3.22
CA ALA A 4 -0.84 12.94 -3.01
C ALA A 4 -0.07 13.29 -1.72
N GLU A 5 -0.30 12.54 -0.63
CA GLU A 5 0.45 12.69 0.64
C GLU A 5 1.93 12.28 0.53
N LEU A 6 2.29 11.43 -0.45
CA LEU A 6 3.68 11.09 -0.80
C LEU A 6 4.38 12.18 -1.63
N GLY A 7 3.63 13.17 -2.12
CA GLY A 7 4.14 14.32 -2.88
C GLY A 7 3.88 14.28 -4.39
N PHE A 8 3.05 13.35 -4.87
CA PHE A 8 2.64 13.33 -6.28
C PHE A 8 1.58 14.42 -6.56
N GLN A 9 1.76 15.18 -7.63
CA GLN A 9 0.90 16.32 -8.00
C GLN A 9 0.10 16.09 -9.30
N THR A 10 0.32 14.94 -9.95
CA THR A 10 -0.40 14.49 -11.15
C THR A 10 -1.73 13.81 -10.77
N ASP A 11 -2.59 13.49 -11.75
CA ASP A 11 -3.83 12.75 -11.50
C ASP A 11 -3.57 11.28 -11.12
N THR A 12 -2.57 10.67 -11.74
CA THR A 12 -2.10 9.30 -11.51
C THR A 12 -0.59 9.27 -11.23
N ALA A 13 -0.13 8.20 -10.59
CA ALA A 13 1.30 7.87 -10.47
C ALA A 13 1.50 6.37 -10.66
N SER A 14 2.66 5.95 -11.18
CA SER A 14 2.97 4.54 -11.34
C SER A 14 3.12 3.86 -9.97
N LEU A 15 2.74 2.58 -9.88
CA LEU A 15 2.90 1.81 -8.65
C LEU A 15 4.38 1.76 -8.20
N ALA A 16 5.30 1.65 -9.16
CA ALA A 16 6.73 1.65 -8.89
C ALA A 16 7.20 2.97 -8.26
N ASP A 17 6.77 4.12 -8.79
CA ASP A 17 7.15 5.42 -8.23
C ASP A 17 6.57 5.62 -6.83
N ILE A 18 5.33 5.20 -6.60
CA ILE A 18 4.69 5.26 -5.29
C ILE A 18 5.48 4.44 -4.27
N TYR A 19 5.91 3.23 -4.62
CA TYR A 19 6.70 2.37 -3.73
C TYR A 19 8.09 2.96 -3.46
N ALA A 20 8.78 3.41 -4.51
CA ALA A 20 10.09 4.05 -4.37
C ALA A 20 10.00 5.27 -3.45
N ARG A 21 8.95 6.08 -3.60
CA ARG A 21 8.73 7.27 -2.77
C ARG A 21 8.41 6.91 -1.32
N ALA A 22 7.55 5.91 -1.09
CA ALA A 22 7.27 5.42 0.26
C ALA A 22 8.54 4.91 0.96
N GLN A 23 9.39 4.16 0.25
CA GLN A 23 10.67 3.67 0.77
C GLN A 23 11.65 4.80 1.10
N GLN A 24 11.77 5.82 0.24
CA GLN A 24 12.58 7.02 0.52
C GLN A 24 12.14 7.75 1.80
N LEU A 25 10.84 7.69 2.12
CA LEU A 25 10.27 8.28 3.33
C LEU A 25 10.36 7.35 4.55
N GLY A 26 11.02 6.20 4.42
CA GLY A 26 11.25 5.25 5.53
C GLY A 26 10.08 4.30 5.78
N PHE A 27 9.19 4.11 4.81
CA PHE A 27 8.17 3.07 4.85
C PHE A 27 8.66 1.77 4.20
N GLY A 28 8.12 0.65 4.66
CA GLY A 28 8.40 -0.67 4.13
C GLY A 28 7.17 -1.26 3.46
N LEU A 29 7.39 -2.28 2.63
CA LEU A 29 6.30 -3.07 2.07
C LEU A 29 5.81 -4.09 3.09
N ALA A 30 4.50 -4.25 3.17
CA ALA A 30 3.82 -5.23 4.00
C ALA A 30 3.88 -6.62 3.37
N ALA A 31 3.81 -7.67 4.19
CA ALA A 31 3.56 -9.01 3.70
C ALA A 31 2.15 -9.11 3.09
N ALA A 32 1.99 -9.89 2.02
CA ALA A 32 0.70 -10.12 1.36
C ALA A 32 -0.41 -10.55 2.34
N ALA A 33 -0.05 -11.36 3.34
CA ALA A 33 -0.97 -11.87 4.36
C ALA A 33 -1.62 -10.77 5.22
N VAL A 34 -1.06 -9.55 5.24
CA VAL A 34 -1.67 -8.40 5.94
C VAL A 34 -3.07 -8.10 5.37
N ALA A 35 -3.29 -8.24 4.06
CA ALA A 35 -4.58 -7.94 3.45
C ALA A 35 -5.73 -8.83 3.96
N PRO A 36 -5.65 -10.19 3.91
CA PRO A 36 -6.69 -11.04 4.46
C PRO A 36 -6.79 -10.95 5.98
N HIS A 37 -5.67 -10.84 6.71
CA HIS A 37 -5.74 -10.66 8.16
C HIS A 37 -6.47 -9.37 8.55
N LEU A 38 -6.17 -8.26 7.88
CA LEU A 38 -6.84 -6.98 8.13
C LEU A 38 -8.33 -7.08 7.80
N ARG A 39 -8.70 -7.71 6.68
CA ARG A 39 -10.10 -7.85 6.31
C ARG A 39 -10.91 -8.61 7.37
N LEU A 40 -10.32 -9.65 7.97
CA LEU A 40 -10.95 -10.47 9.02
C LEU A 40 -11.10 -9.73 10.36
N GLN A 41 -10.45 -8.59 10.55
CA GLN A 41 -10.46 -7.86 11.82
C GLN A 41 -11.15 -6.49 11.72
N TYR A 42 -11.13 -5.87 10.55
CA TYR A 42 -11.62 -4.51 10.37
C TYR A 42 -13.10 -4.48 9.97
N PHE A 43 -14.01 -4.75 10.90
CA PHE A 43 -15.44 -4.89 10.59
C PHE A 43 -16.18 -3.55 10.43
N ASP A 44 -15.70 -2.50 11.07
CA ASP A 44 -16.26 -1.15 11.09
C ASP A 44 -15.68 -0.24 9.99
N GLN A 45 -15.21 -0.84 8.89
CA GLN A 45 -14.67 -0.09 7.77
C GLN A 45 -15.74 0.84 7.15
N PRO A 46 -15.48 2.16 7.03
CA PRO A 46 -16.44 3.10 6.45
C PRO A 46 -16.80 2.77 4.99
N ILE A 47 -18.05 3.01 4.62
CA ILE A 47 -18.50 2.91 3.22
C ILE A 47 -17.70 3.91 2.37
N GLY A 48 -17.19 3.45 1.23
CA GLY A 48 -16.37 4.23 0.31
C GLY A 48 -14.87 4.20 0.64
N GLU A 49 -14.44 3.49 1.68
CA GLU A 49 -13.02 3.35 1.96
C GLU A 49 -12.39 2.19 1.19
N PHE A 50 -11.25 2.48 0.56
CA PHE A 50 -10.40 1.54 -0.15
C PHE A 50 -8.96 1.70 0.33
N LEU A 51 -8.40 0.62 0.89
CA LEU A 51 -7.03 0.59 1.41
C LEU A 51 -6.21 -0.39 0.57
N ILE A 52 -5.37 0.16 -0.31
CA ILE A 52 -4.41 -0.62 -1.10
C ILE A 52 -3.28 -1.04 -0.15
N ILE A 53 -2.96 -2.34 -0.12
CA ILE A 53 -1.83 -2.81 0.67
C ILE A 53 -0.56 -2.52 -0.13
N GLY A 54 0.34 -1.73 0.43
CA GLY A 54 1.68 -1.52 -0.12
C GLY A 54 2.51 -2.77 0.15
N MET A 55 2.44 -3.74 -0.75
CA MET A 55 3.07 -5.06 -0.67
C MET A 55 3.81 -5.40 -1.95
N GLU A 56 4.75 -6.34 -1.88
CA GLU A 56 5.25 -6.98 -3.09
C GLU A 56 4.10 -7.67 -3.85
N PRO A 57 3.94 -7.43 -5.17
CA PRO A 57 2.89 -8.07 -5.94
C PRO A 57 3.01 -9.60 -5.89
N ILE A 58 1.87 -10.27 -5.71
CA ILE A 58 1.76 -11.73 -5.86
C ILE A 58 1.40 -12.10 -7.29
N LYS A 59 1.76 -13.30 -7.73
CA LYS A 59 1.43 -13.77 -9.08
C LYS A 59 0.11 -14.54 -9.08
N THR A 60 -0.74 -14.26 -10.06
CA THR A 60 -1.89 -15.11 -10.38
C THR A 60 -1.40 -16.46 -10.95
N TRP A 61 -2.31 -17.40 -11.14
CA TRP A 61 -2.01 -18.65 -11.84
C TRP A 61 -1.56 -18.44 -13.30
N LYS A 62 -1.87 -17.29 -13.91
CA LYS A 62 -1.37 -16.89 -15.23
C LYS A 62 -0.04 -16.12 -15.17
N GLY A 63 0.47 -15.84 -13.97
CA GLY A 63 1.72 -15.10 -13.77
C GLY A 63 1.56 -13.58 -13.74
N GLU A 64 0.34 -13.05 -13.81
CA GLU A 64 0.07 -11.61 -13.75
C GLU A 64 0.34 -11.11 -12.32
N PRO A 65 1.04 -9.97 -12.14
CA PRO A 65 1.25 -9.39 -10.82
C PRO A 65 -0.04 -8.75 -10.31
N VAL A 66 -0.37 -9.01 -9.04
CA VAL A 66 -1.57 -8.49 -8.37
C VAL A 66 -1.20 -7.95 -7.00
N ILE A 67 -1.74 -6.79 -6.67
CA ILE A 67 -1.76 -6.23 -5.31
C ILE A 67 -3.17 -6.30 -4.74
N LEU A 68 -3.27 -6.25 -3.41
CA LEU A 68 -4.53 -6.48 -2.70
C LEU A 68 -5.09 -5.18 -2.11
N THR A 69 -6.41 -5.06 -2.11
CA THR A 69 -7.15 -3.94 -1.52
C THR A 69 -8.23 -4.43 -0.58
N VAL A 70 -8.24 -3.87 0.63
CA VAL A 70 -9.29 -4.06 1.63
C VAL A 70 -10.27 -2.89 1.51
N ALA A 71 -11.53 -3.18 1.19
CA ALA A 71 -12.50 -2.13 0.89
C ALA A 71 -13.90 -2.41 1.42
N ASN A 72 -14.67 -1.33 1.54
CA ASN A 72 -16.12 -1.37 1.72
C ASN A 72 -16.78 -0.52 0.62
N GLY A 73 -17.30 -1.18 -0.41
CA GLY A 73 -17.97 -0.53 -1.54
C GLY A 73 -19.44 -0.17 -1.28
N GLY A 74 -19.96 -0.36 -0.06
CA GLY A 74 -21.37 -0.12 0.28
C GLY A 74 -22.28 -1.34 0.17
N ALA A 75 -21.89 -2.36 -0.60
CA ALA A 75 -22.59 -3.66 -0.66
C ALA A 75 -22.03 -4.70 0.32
N GLY A 76 -20.95 -4.37 1.04
CA GLY A 76 -20.29 -5.27 1.96
C GLY A 76 -18.78 -5.08 2.01
N LEU A 77 -18.16 -5.84 2.91
CA LEU A 77 -16.72 -5.87 3.12
C LEU A 77 -16.06 -6.80 2.11
N ILE A 78 -15.07 -6.31 1.37
CA ILE A 78 -14.40 -7.07 0.32
C ILE A 78 -12.88 -7.04 0.50
N LEU A 79 -12.25 -8.10 -0.04
CA LEU A 79 -10.84 -8.18 -0.35
C LEU A 79 -10.74 -8.48 -1.84
N ILE A 80 -10.11 -7.57 -2.60
CA ILE A 80 -10.00 -7.68 -4.06
C ILE A 80 -8.56 -7.55 -4.50
N GLY A 81 -8.23 -8.21 -5.61
CA GLY A 81 -6.99 -7.99 -6.35
C GLY A 81 -7.17 -6.91 -7.42
N GLN A 82 -6.10 -6.17 -7.70
CA GLN A 82 -6.00 -5.26 -8.84
C GLN A 82 -4.62 -5.39 -9.49
N ASP A 83 -4.42 -4.73 -10.63
CA ASP A 83 -3.14 -4.75 -11.32
C ASP A 83 -1.99 -4.32 -10.39
N GLY A 84 -1.00 -5.19 -10.26
CA GLY A 84 0.20 -5.00 -9.48
C GLY A 84 1.44 -4.77 -10.35
N SER A 85 1.26 -4.51 -11.65
CA SER A 85 2.34 -4.15 -12.57
C SER A 85 3.05 -2.87 -12.10
N ALA A 86 4.35 -2.76 -12.40
CA ALA A 86 5.15 -1.61 -12.00
C ALA A 86 4.63 -0.31 -12.62
N ASP A 87 4.10 -0.41 -13.84
CA ASP A 87 3.52 0.64 -14.66
C ASP A 87 2.02 0.85 -14.42
N ALA A 88 1.38 0.11 -13.51
CA ALA A 88 0.00 0.32 -13.13
C ALA A 88 -0.22 1.78 -12.68
N GLU A 89 -1.13 2.47 -13.36
CA GLU A 89 -1.50 3.84 -13.04
C GLU A 89 -2.47 3.87 -11.86
N ILE A 90 -2.01 4.42 -10.74
CA ILE A 90 -2.81 4.54 -9.53
C ILE A 90 -3.27 5.99 -9.36
N PRO A 91 -4.59 6.25 -9.20
CA PRO A 91 -5.09 7.58 -8.91
C PRO A 91 -4.43 8.14 -7.65
N VAL A 92 -3.97 9.39 -7.64
CA VAL A 92 -3.19 9.90 -6.51
C VAL A 92 -3.98 10.02 -5.20
N ALA A 93 -5.31 10.06 -5.30
CA ALA A 93 -6.22 10.03 -4.16
C ALA A 93 -6.30 8.65 -3.47
N SER A 94 -5.81 7.59 -4.12
CA SER A 94 -5.82 6.22 -3.59
C SER A 94 -4.98 6.13 -2.33
N ARG A 95 -5.52 5.45 -1.31
CA ARG A 95 -4.85 5.30 -0.01
C ARG A 95 -4.10 3.97 0.04
N PHE A 96 -2.85 4.05 0.46
CA PHE A 96 -1.98 2.93 0.74
C PHE A 96 -1.78 2.71 2.24
N LEU A 97 -1.65 1.43 2.59
CA LEU A 97 -1.19 0.95 3.88
C LEU A 97 0.22 0.39 3.70
N PHE A 98 1.19 1.05 4.32
CA PHE A 98 2.58 0.60 4.41
C PHE A 98 2.92 0.22 5.86
N VAL A 99 3.99 -0.55 6.04
CA VAL A 99 4.58 -0.76 7.36
C VAL A 99 5.63 0.32 7.63
N ARG A 100 5.94 0.59 8.90
CA ARG A 100 7.14 1.39 9.22
C ARG A 100 8.38 0.54 9.00
N SER A 101 9.37 1.04 8.27
CA SER A 101 10.65 0.36 8.16
C SER A 101 11.40 0.48 9.48
N ASN A 102 11.73 -0.67 10.08
CA ASN A 102 12.59 -0.71 11.25
C ASN A 102 14.03 -0.27 10.91
N GLU A 103 14.46 -0.31 9.65
CA GLU A 103 15.77 0.21 9.24
C GLU A 103 15.89 1.74 9.41
N ALA A 104 14.82 2.49 9.15
CA ALA A 104 14.80 3.93 9.41
C ALA A 104 14.82 4.25 10.92
N ALA A 105 14.27 3.35 11.75
CA ALA A 105 14.36 3.43 13.20
C ALA A 105 15.77 3.06 13.72
N LEU A 106 16.40 2.04 13.13
CA LEU A 106 17.77 1.59 13.45
C LEU A 106 18.84 2.61 13.01
N ALA A 107 18.64 3.31 11.88
CA ALA A 107 19.53 4.38 11.44
C ALA A 107 19.52 5.59 12.38
N LYS A 108 18.38 5.87 13.04
CA LYS A 108 18.27 6.93 14.05
C LYS A 108 18.96 6.58 15.37
N THR A 109 19.02 5.30 15.76
CA THR A 109 19.75 4.86 16.96
C THR A 109 21.26 4.81 16.76
N ALA A 110 21.75 4.66 15.52
CA ALA A 110 23.18 4.69 15.20
C ALA A 110 23.80 6.10 15.21
N GLN A 111 22.99 7.15 15.18
CA GLN A 111 23.41 8.56 15.34
C GLN A 111 23.06 9.06 16.75
N GLY A 112 23.78 8.53 17.75
CA GLY A 112 23.70 9.00 19.14
C GLY A 112 24.14 10.47 19.29
N PRO A 113 23.73 11.16 20.37
CA PRO A 113 23.98 12.58 20.56
C PRO A 113 25.49 12.83 20.71
N ARG A 114 25.99 13.86 20.01
CA ARG A 114 27.34 14.39 20.19
C ARG A 114 27.46 15.11 21.53
#